data_AF-A0A3D6CAT2-F1
#
_entry.id   AF-A0A3D6CAT2-F1
#
_cell.length_a   1.000
_cell.length_b   1.000
_cell.length_c   1.000
_cell.angle_alpha   90.00
_cell.angle_beta   90.00
_cell.angle_gamma   90.00
#
_symmetry.space_group_name_H-M   'P 1'
#
loop_
_entity.id
_entity.type
_entity.pdbx_description
1 polymer ?
#
loop_
_entity_poly.entity_id
_entity_poly.type
_entity_poly.pdbx_seq_one_letter_code
_entity_poly.pdbx_strand_id
1 'polypeptide(L)' 'MRFITEKERQTPVLDETDVLVVGSGPGGLAAAIAAARTGVKTCLVERYGCFGGNMTVVGVESLAWYRHEKTIDSE' A
#
# COMPACT_ATOMS: atom_id res chain seq x y z
N MET A 1 -4.72 6.06 -31.21
CA MET A 1 -4.64 5.11 -30.07
C MET A 1 -5.48 3.89 -30.39
N ARG A 2 -5.01 2.70 -30.02
CA ARG A 2 -5.75 1.44 -30.20
C ARG A 2 -6.34 1.05 -28.84
N PHE A 3 -7.61 0.66 -28.83
CA PHE A 3 -8.32 0.25 -27.63
C PHE A 3 -8.63 -1.25 -27.71
N ILE A 4 -8.74 -1.88 -26.54
CA ILE A 4 -9.27 -3.24 -26.39
C ILE A 4 -10.52 -3.18 -25.51
N THR A 5 -11.45 -4.12 -25.73
CA THR A 5 -12.61 -4.30 -24.86
C THR A 5 -12.29 -5.38 -23.83
N GLU A 6 -12.29 -5.01 -22.55
CA GLU A 6 -12.17 -5.95 -21.45
C GLU A 6 -13.56 -6.42 -20.98
N LYS A 7 -13.63 -7.59 -20.35
CA LYS A 7 -14.89 -8.15 -19.84
C LYS A 7 -15.37 -7.38 -18.60
N GLU A 8 -16.66 -7.06 -18.55
CA GLU A 8 -17.28 -6.46 -17.36
C GLU A 8 -17.15 -7.41 -16.15
N ARG A 9 -16.78 -6.84 -15.00
CA ARG A 9 -16.73 -7.56 -13.73
C ARG A 9 -17.25 -6.69 -12.60
N GLN A 10 -17.99 -7.30 -11.67
CA GLN A 10 -18.28 -6.70 -10.37
C GLN A 10 -17.20 -7.14 -9.40
N THR A 11 -16.46 -6.18 -8.85
CA THR A 11 -15.39 -6.45 -7.87
C THR A 11 -15.86 -5.96 -6.50
N PRO A 12 -15.82 -6.81 -5.45
CA PRO A 12 -16.17 -6.37 -4.10
C PRO A 12 -15.20 -5.29 -3.61
N VAL A 13 -15.73 -4.32 -2.85
CA VAL A 13 -14.92 -3.31 -2.17
C VAL A 13 -14.34 -3.92 -0.90
N LEU A 14 -13.01 -3.93 -0.77
CA LEU A 14 -12.32 -4.46 0.41
C LEU A 14 -12.29 -3.45 1.56
N ASP A 15 -11.99 -2.19 1.26
CA ASP A 15 -11.98 -1.08 2.22
C ASP A 15 -12.18 0.26 1.50
N GLU A 16 -12.67 1.26 2.22
CA GLU A 16 -12.85 2.64 1.74
C GLU A 16 -11.89 3.56 2.50
N THR A 17 -11.22 4.49 1.85
CA THR A 17 -10.22 5.36 2.47
C THR A 17 -10.23 6.73 1.83
N ASP A 18 -9.87 7.78 2.57
CA ASP A 18 -9.72 9.13 2.01
C ASP A 18 -8.45 9.21 1.16
N VAL A 19 -7.39 8.54 1.63
CA VAL A 19 -6.10 8.45 0.94
C VAL A 19 -5.69 6.99 0.82
N LEU A 20 -5.43 6.53 -0.41
CA LEU A 20 -4.80 5.25 -0.70
C LEU A 20 -3.38 5.48 -1.20
N VAL A 21 -2.40 4.92 -0.50
CA VAL A 21 -1.01 4.90 -0.93
C VAL A 21 -0.66 3.50 -1.42
N VAL A 22 -0.17 3.41 -2.66
CA VAL A 22 0.24 2.14 -3.29
C VAL A 22 1.77 2.09 -3.35
N GLY A 23 2.35 1.13 -2.64
CA GLY A 23 3.79 0.94 -2.49
C GLY A 23 4.33 1.56 -1.21
N SER A 24 5.11 0.78 -0.46
CA SER A 24 5.66 1.13 0.86
C SER A 24 7.17 1.44 0.82
N GLY A 25 7.70 1.90 -0.31
CA GLY A 25 9.04 2.49 -0.37
C GLY A 25 9.15 3.78 0.46
N PRO A 26 10.33 4.40 0.56
CA PRO A 26 10.53 5.60 1.38
C PRO A 26 9.52 6.72 1.11
N GLY A 27 9.23 6.99 -0.17
CA GLY A 27 8.23 7.99 -0.57
C GLY A 27 6.80 7.61 -0.20
N GLY A 28 6.43 6.33 -0.36
CA GLY A 28 5.10 5.83 -0.03
C GLY A 28 4.84 5.83 1.48
N LEU A 29 5.80 5.34 2.27
CA LEU A 29 5.74 5.41 3.73
C LEU A 29 5.64 6.85 4.22
N ALA A 30 6.48 7.76 3.68
CA ALA A 30 6.42 9.17 4.04
C ALA A 30 5.05 9.80 3.70
N ALA A 31 4.50 9.49 2.52
CA ALA A 31 3.19 9.97 2.10
C ALA A 31 2.06 9.43 2.99
N ALA A 32 2.06 8.13 3.30
CA ALA A 32 1.06 7.50 4.15
C ALA A 32 1.09 8.06 5.58
N ILE A 33 2.29 8.24 6.16
CA ILE A 33 2.44 8.83 7.49
C ILE A 33 2.00 10.30 7.48
N ALA A 34 2.35 11.07 6.45
CA ALA A 34 1.95 12.46 6.33
C ALA A 34 0.43 12.59 6.23
N ALA A 35 -0.23 11.78 5.40
CA ALA A 35 -1.68 11.73 5.29
C ALA A 35 -2.34 11.31 6.61
N ALA A 36 -1.89 10.24 7.25
CA ALA A 36 -2.45 9.80 8.53
C ALA A 36 -2.34 10.90 9.62
N ARG A 37 -1.25 11.68 9.63
CA ARG A 37 -1.05 12.80 10.56
C ARG A 37 -2.01 13.97 10.34
N THR A 38 -2.65 14.09 9.18
CA THR A 38 -3.72 15.09 8.96
C THR A 38 -5.08 14.62 9.49
N GLY A 39 -5.18 13.39 10.00
CA GLY A 39 -6.40 12.83 10.60
C GLY A 39 -7.35 12.16 9.61
N VAL A 40 -6.94 11.97 8.35
CA VAL A 40 -7.76 11.31 7.33
C VAL A 40 -7.58 9.79 7.36
N LYS A 41 -8.62 9.04 7.00
CA LYS A 41 -8.52 7.58 6.86
C LYS A 41 -7.53 7.29 5.74
N THR A 42 -6.42 6.65 6.09
CA THR A 42 -5.30 6.40 5.19
C THR A 42 -5.02 4.91 5.13
N CYS A 43 -4.99 4.35 3.92
CA CYS A 43 -4.62 2.96 3.66
C CYS A 43 -3.30 2.92 2.90
N LEU A 44 -2.37 2.08 3.36
CA LEU A 44 -1.10 1.80 2.70
C LEU A 44 -1.11 0.34 2.23
N VAL A 45 -0.95 0.11 0.93
CA VAL A 45 -0.91 -1.22 0.34
C VAL A 45 0.47 -1.50 -0.20
N GLU A 46 0.99 -2.69 0.12
CA GLU A 46 2.25 -3.21 -0.36
C GLU A 46 2.04 -4.63 -0.89
N ARG A 47 2.68 -4.94 -2.02
CA ARG A 47 2.64 -6.26 -2.65
C ARG A 47 3.64 -7.25 -2.03
N TYR A 48 4.67 -6.74 -1.37
CA TYR A 48 5.68 -7.52 -0.67
C TYR A 48 5.27 -7.75 0.79
N GLY A 49 5.73 -8.85 1.38
CA GLY A 49 5.46 -9.15 2.80
C GLY A 49 6.21 -8.26 3.80
N CYS A 50 6.80 -7.15 3.35
CA CYS A 50 7.56 -6.20 4.15
C CYS A 50 7.44 -4.78 3.60
N PHE A 51 7.59 -3.79 4.48
CA PHE A 51 7.66 -2.39 4.09
C PHE A 51 9.09 -1.95 3.80
N GLY A 52 9.26 -0.86 3.04
CA GLY A 52 10.56 -0.28 2.69
C GLY A 52 10.92 -0.43 1.21
N GLY A 53 10.10 -1.13 0.41
CA GLY A 53 10.34 -1.36 -1.01
C GLY A 53 11.71 -2.00 -1.26
N ASN A 54 12.45 -1.53 -2.28
CA ASN A 54 13.76 -2.10 -2.62
C ASN A 54 14.77 -2.07 -1.47
N MET A 55 14.74 -1.06 -0.59
CA MET A 55 15.69 -1.00 0.55
C MET A 55 15.61 -2.27 1.38
N THR A 56 14.39 -2.74 1.66
CA THR A 56 14.16 -3.92 2.50
C THR A 56 14.10 -5.22 1.69
N VAL A 57 13.51 -5.20 0.48
CA VAL A 57 13.38 -6.40 -0.36
C VAL A 57 14.72 -6.91 -0.88
N VAL A 58 15.69 -6.03 -1.17
CA VAL A 58 17.02 -6.43 -1.67
C VAL A 58 18.11 -6.46 -0.58
N GLY A 59 17.71 -6.34 0.69
CA GLY A 59 18.62 -6.48 1.84
C GLY A 59 19.61 -5.33 2.03
N VAL A 60 19.31 -4.13 1.52
CA VAL A 60 20.16 -2.94 1.71
C VAL A 60 19.99 -2.39 3.13
N GLU A 61 18.76 -2.21 3.59
CA GLU A 61 18.41 -1.77 4.94
C GLU A 61 16.97 -2.16 5.29
N SER A 62 16.75 -2.72 6.48
CA SER A 62 15.42 -3.14 6.92
C SER A 62 14.71 -1.98 7.62
N LEU A 63 13.78 -1.34 6.92
CA LEU A 63 13.06 -0.16 7.43
C LEU A 63 11.91 -0.56 8.36
N ALA A 64 11.24 -1.69 8.09
CA ALA A 64 10.19 -2.19 8.98
C ALA A 64 9.78 -3.62 8.63
N TRP A 65 10.22 -4.58 9.44
CA TRP A 65 9.49 -5.82 9.63
C TRP A 65 8.53 -5.64 10.81
N TYR A 66 7.50 -4.81 10.65
CA TYR A 66 6.51 -4.56 11.69
C TYR A 66 5.11 -4.82 11.14
N ARG A 67 4.61 -6.04 11.37
CA ARG A 67 3.18 -6.30 11.29
C ARG A 67 2.52 -5.61 12.48
N HIS A 68 1.64 -4.66 12.18
CA HIS A 68 0.76 -4.09 13.19
C HIS A 68 -0.42 -5.04 13.40
N GLU A 69 -1.02 -5.06 14.58
CA GLU A 69 -2.23 -5.89 14.86
C GLU A 69 -3.40 -5.63 13.89
N LYS A 70 -3.38 -4.47 13.21
CA LYS A 70 -4.41 -4.01 12.27
C LYS A 70 -4.02 -4.23 10.80
N THR A 71 -2.87 -4.84 10.54
CA THR A 71 -2.47 -5.19 9.18
C THR A 71 -3.38 -6.29 8.66
N ILE A 72 -4.07 -6.01 7.55
CA ILE A 72 -4.90 -6.98 6.84
C ILE A 72 -4.04 -7.57 5.72
N ASP A 73 -3.79 -8.88 5.75
CA ASP A 73 -3.16 -9.58 4.64
C ASP A 73 -4.24 -9.92 3.61
N SER A 74 -4.04 -9.50 2.36
CA SER A 74 -4.82 -9.99 1.23
C SER A 74 -4.18 -11.30 0.76
N GLU A 75 -4.85 -12.43 0.99
CA GLU A 75 -4.46 -13.73 0.42
C GLU A 75 -4.42 -13.70 -1.11
#